data_AF-A0A2M7TQ05-F1
#
_entry.id   AF-A0A2M7TQ05-F1
#
_cell.length_a   1.000
_cell.length_b   1.000
_cell.length_c   1.000
_cell.angle_alpha   90.00
_cell.angle_beta   90.00
_cell.angle_gamma   90.00
#
_symmetry.space_group_name_H-M   'P 1'
#
loop_
_entity.id
_entity.type
_entity.pdbx_description
1 polymer ?
#
loop_
_entity_poly.entity_id
_entity_poly.type
_entity_poly.pdbx_seq_one_letter_code
_entity_poly.pdbx_strand_id
1 'polypeptide(L)'
;MVFMENLDLKDKERKKPEREISSGVGFLTVIVIAITVLFFFFQNLRGYLKDALNIPLVVRSPRKEVSEEYEITLEEKATIDVWIQENDLNKYSDPLDTMYAGGTPLFDESTGETISRYEYIIKKHPDRPWNEE
;
A
#
# COMPACT_ATOMS: atom_id res chain seq x y z
N MET A 1 36.14 -70.55 -48.47
CA MET A 1 35.87 -69.27 -49.16
C MET A 1 34.37 -69.28 -49.45
N VAL A 2 33.55 -68.72 -48.54
CA VAL A 2 32.85 -67.41 -48.70
C VAL A 2 31.69 -67.57 -49.70
N PHE A 3 30.39 -67.33 -49.45
CA PHE A 3 29.65 -66.57 -48.44
C PHE A 3 28.16 -67.01 -48.44
N MET A 4 27.57 -67.00 -47.24
CA MET A 4 26.18 -66.67 -46.84
C MET A 4 25.16 -66.34 -47.96
N GLU A 5 24.05 -67.08 -48.06
CA GLU A 5 22.83 -66.90 -47.24
C GLU A 5 22.13 -65.56 -47.54
N ASN A 6 21.40 -65.53 -48.66
CA ASN A 6 20.48 -64.43 -48.98
C ASN A 6 19.19 -64.63 -48.18
N LEU A 7 19.23 -64.15 -46.94
CA LEU A 7 18.09 -63.95 -46.07
C LEU A 7 17.09 -63.00 -46.72
N ASP A 8 15.88 -63.55 -46.87
CA ASP A 8 14.56 -62.93 -46.81
C ASP A 8 14.56 -61.58 -46.06
N LEU A 9 14.90 -60.50 -46.75
CA LEU A 9 14.61 -59.12 -46.34
C LEU A 9 13.31 -58.70 -46.99
N LYS A 10 12.25 -59.41 -46.59
CA LYS A 10 10.88 -58.90 -46.59
C LYS A 10 10.92 -57.56 -45.86
N ASP A 11 10.65 -56.49 -46.61
CA ASP A 11 10.38 -55.14 -46.13
C ASP A 11 9.33 -55.18 -45.01
N LYS A 12 9.81 -55.45 -43.80
CA LYS A 12 9.05 -55.33 -42.58
C LYS A 12 9.43 -53.97 -42.05
N GLU A 13 8.76 -52.97 -42.61
CA GLU A 13 8.65 -51.65 -42.02
C GLU A 13 8.42 -51.82 -40.52
N ARG A 14 9.49 -51.71 -39.72
CA ARG A 14 9.37 -51.54 -38.29
C ARG A 14 8.97 -50.09 -38.07
N LYS A 15 7.70 -49.78 -38.31
CA LYS A 15 7.06 -48.66 -37.62
C LYS A 15 7.23 -48.92 -36.13
N LYS A 16 8.20 -48.23 -35.55
CA LYS A 16 8.34 -48.06 -34.11
C LYS A 16 6.97 -47.58 -33.60
N PRO A 17 6.39 -48.17 -32.55
CA PRO A 17 5.17 -47.62 -31.99
C PRO A 17 5.51 -46.25 -31.43
N GLU A 18 5.24 -45.19 -32.19
CA GLU A 18 5.08 -43.87 -31.63
C GLU A 18 3.91 -43.98 -30.65
N ARG A 19 4.23 -43.88 -29.37
CA ARG A 19 3.22 -43.78 -28.33
C ARG A 19 2.48 -42.48 -28.61
N GLU A 20 1.36 -42.56 -29.31
CA GLU A 20 0.39 -41.47 -29.40
C GLU A 20 -0.13 -41.22 -27.99
N ILE A 21 0.53 -40.31 -27.29
CA ILE A 21 0.00 -39.72 -26.08
C ILE A 21 -1.21 -38.92 -26.57
N SER A 22 -2.42 -39.43 -26.31
CA SER A 22 -3.69 -38.75 -26.54
C SER A 22 -3.57 -37.29 -26.11
N SER A 23 -3.49 -36.40 -27.10
CA SER A 23 -3.02 -35.01 -26.96
C SER A 23 -3.93 -34.14 -26.08
N GLY A 24 -5.16 -34.59 -25.80
CA GLY A 24 -6.10 -33.89 -24.93
C GLY A 24 -5.90 -34.16 -23.43
N VAL A 25 -5.67 -35.42 -23.04
CA VAL A 25 -5.61 -35.80 -21.61
C VAL A 25 -4.26 -35.42 -21.00
N GLY A 26 -3.17 -35.64 -21.74
CA GLY A 26 -1.82 -35.25 -21.29
C GLY A 26 -1.71 -33.74 -21.05
N PHE A 27 -2.28 -32.92 -21.93
CA PHE A 27 -2.26 -31.46 -21.79
C PHE A 27 -3.04 -30.97 -20.57
N LEU A 28 -4.22 -31.55 -20.31
CA LEU A 28 -5.02 -31.21 -19.13
C LEU A 28 -4.27 -31.52 -17.82
N THR A 29 -3.58 -32.67 -17.77
CA THR A 29 -2.79 -33.04 -16.58
C THR A 29 -1.63 -32.09 -16.33
N VAL A 30 -0.96 -31.62 -17.38
CA VAL A 30 0.13 -30.64 -17.26
C VAL A 30 -0.40 -29.29 -16.79
N ILE A 31 -1.57 -28.85 -17.27
CA ILE A 31 -2.20 -27.61 -16.80
C ILE A 31 -2.57 -27.71 -15.32
N VAL A 32 -3.19 -28.81 -14.90
CA VAL A 32 -3.57 -29.00 -13.49
C VAL A 32 -2.33 -28.97 -12.60
N ILE A 33 -1.25 -29.65 -12.99
CA ILE A 33 0.02 -29.62 -12.26
C ILE A 33 0.58 -28.20 -12.23
N ALA A 34 0.60 -27.48 -13.35
CA ALA A 34 1.07 -26.10 -13.41
C ALA A 34 0.27 -25.17 -12.50
N ILE A 35 -1.06 -25.31 -12.45
CA ILE A 35 -1.94 -24.55 -11.56
C ILE A 35 -1.65 -24.90 -10.10
N THR A 36 -1.48 -26.17 -9.75
CA THR A 36 -1.15 -26.56 -8.37
C THR A 36 0.20 -26.02 -7.92
N VAL A 37 1.21 -26.04 -8.79
CA VAL A 37 2.54 -25.45 -8.53
C VAL A 37 2.44 -23.93 -8.40
N LEU A 38 1.68 -23.28 -9.27
CA LEU A 38 1.45 -21.83 -9.22
C LEU A 38 0.71 -21.43 -7.94
N PHE A 39 -0.33 -22.17 -7.56
CA PHE A 39 -1.06 -21.97 -6.32
C PHE A 39 -0.14 -22.11 -5.10
N PHE A 40 0.69 -23.15 -5.06
CA PHE A 40 1.64 -23.36 -3.97
C PHE A 40 2.71 -22.26 -3.94
N PHE A 41 3.19 -21.82 -5.10
CA PHE A 41 4.09 -20.67 -5.22
C PHE A 41 3.46 -19.38 -4.69
N PHE A 42 2.19 -19.11 -5.01
CA PHE A 42 1.45 -17.97 -4.48
C PHE A 42 1.20 -18.05 -2.98
N GLN A 43 0.86 -19.22 -2.46
CA GLN A 43 0.72 -19.42 -1.01
C GLN A 43 2.06 -19.22 -0.28
N ASN A 44 3.15 -19.70 -0.86
CA ASN A 44 4.50 -19.52 -0.32
C ASN A 44 4.96 -18.05 -0.41
N LEU A 45 4.65 -17.34 -1.50
CA LEU A 45 4.97 -15.92 -1.68
C LEU A 45 4.29 -15.03 -0.63
N ARG A 46 3.13 -15.44 -0.10
CA ARG A 46 2.40 -14.74 0.96
C ARG A 46 3.20 -14.63 2.26
N GLY A 47 4.14 -15.55 2.52
CA GLY A 47 5.08 -15.46 3.64
C GLY A 47 6.15 -14.41 3.41
N TYR A 48 6.80 -14.46 2.24
CA TYR A 48 7.88 -13.53 1.89
C TYR A 48 7.43 -12.06 1.81
N LEU A 49 6.20 -11.80 1.35
CA LEU A 49 5.63 -10.45 1.31
C LEU A 49 5.33 -9.88 2.71
N LYS A 50 4.99 -10.73 3.69
CA LYS A 50 4.76 -10.27 5.06
C LYS A 50 6.03 -9.73 5.69
N ASP A 51 7.18 -10.35 5.44
CA ASP A 51 8.46 -9.91 5.98
C ASP A 51 9.04 -8.72 5.22
N ALA A 52 8.84 -8.65 3.91
CA ALA A 52 9.33 -7.54 3.07
C ALA A 52 8.53 -6.23 3.23
N LEU A 53 7.27 -6.30 3.69
CA LEU A 53 6.48 -5.13 4.13
C LEU A 53 6.60 -4.86 5.63
N ASN A 54 7.16 -5.79 6.41
CA ASN A 54 7.56 -5.55 7.79
C ASN A 54 8.89 -4.79 7.85
N ILE A 55 8.97 -3.74 7.03
CA ILE A 55 9.97 -2.69 7.20
C ILE A 55 9.53 -1.99 8.49
N PRO A 56 10.35 -1.94 9.55
CA PRO A 56 10.16 -0.92 10.55
C PRO A 56 10.37 0.40 9.80
N LEU A 57 9.28 1.04 9.40
CA LEU A 57 9.30 2.44 9.04
C LEU A 57 9.78 3.17 10.30
N VAL A 58 11.09 3.25 10.48
CA VAL A 58 11.72 4.33 11.25
C VAL A 58 11.55 5.58 10.41
N VAL A 59 10.29 5.96 10.19
CA VAL A 59 9.93 7.34 9.97
C VAL A 59 10.18 7.97 11.33
N ARG A 60 11.36 8.58 11.49
CA ARG A 60 11.55 9.59 12.52
C ARG A 60 10.61 10.75 12.21
N SER A 61 9.38 10.63 12.65
CA SER A 61 8.48 11.73 12.91
C SER A 61 7.83 11.40 14.24
N PRO A 62 8.11 12.14 15.32
CA PRO A 62 7.31 12.05 16.53
C PRO A 62 5.97 12.72 16.22
N ARG A 63 5.17 12.10 15.36
CA ARG A 63 3.74 12.37 15.28
C ARG A 63 3.11 11.34 16.19
N LYS A 64 2.63 11.80 17.34
CA LYS A 64 1.74 11.07 18.24
C LYS A 64 0.87 10.12 17.40
N GLU A 65 0.93 8.84 17.74
CA GLU A 65 -0.01 7.84 17.21
C GLU A 65 -1.40 8.48 17.26
N VAL A 66 -2.03 8.56 16.09
CA VAL A 66 -3.33 9.19 15.89
C VAL A 66 -4.31 8.51 16.85
N SER A 67 -4.57 9.15 17.99
CA SER A 67 -5.78 8.92 18.75
C SER A 67 -6.95 9.16 17.79
N GLU A 68 -8.01 8.37 17.92
CA GLU A 68 -9.21 8.44 17.06
C GLU A 68 -9.99 9.76 17.21
N GLU A 69 -9.35 10.88 16.91
CA GLU A 69 -9.81 12.21 17.28
C GLU A 69 -9.73 13.11 16.04
N TYR A 70 -10.73 12.91 15.17
CA TYR A 70 -11.17 13.83 14.13
C TYR A 70 -10.11 14.25 13.07
N GLU A 71 -10.11 13.57 11.92
CA GLU A 71 -9.37 14.02 10.74
C GLU A 71 -10.06 15.27 10.14
N ILE A 72 -9.42 16.44 10.29
CA ILE A 72 -9.93 17.71 9.74
C ILE A 72 -9.91 17.65 8.21
N THR A 73 -11.07 17.77 7.59
CA THR A 73 -11.24 17.70 6.13
C THR A 73 -10.56 18.89 5.43
N LEU A 74 -10.26 18.75 4.13
CA LEU A 74 -9.72 19.85 3.34
C LEU A 74 -10.72 21.00 3.18
N GLU A 75 -12.00 20.67 3.13
CA GLU A 75 -13.09 21.65 3.04
C GLU A 75 -13.18 22.50 4.30
N GLU A 76 -13.13 21.88 5.49
CA GLU A 76 -13.15 22.60 6.75
C GLU A 76 -11.91 23.50 6.92
N LYS A 77 -10.75 23.05 6.45
CA LYS A 77 -9.55 23.90 6.43
C LYS A 77 -9.75 25.16 5.58
N ALA A 78 -10.43 25.02 4.45
CA ALA A 78 -10.72 26.13 3.56
C ALA A 78 -11.71 27.13 4.20
N THR A 79 -12.77 26.66 4.87
CA THR A 79 -13.72 27.54 5.57
C THR A 79 -13.07 28.27 6.74
N ILE A 80 -12.20 27.58 7.50
CA ILE A 80 -11.38 28.21 8.54
C ILE A 80 -10.50 29.33 7.96
N ASP A 81 -9.82 29.07 6.85
CA ASP A 81 -8.91 30.05 6.24
C ASP A 81 -9.68 31.27 5.70
N VAL A 82 -10.89 31.09 5.14
CA VAL A 82 -11.78 32.19 4.73
C VAL A 82 -12.24 32.99 5.94
N TRP A 83 -12.75 32.33 6.97
CA TRP A 83 -13.23 33.00 8.19
C TRP A 83 -12.13 33.82 8.88
N ILE A 84 -10.89 33.29 8.95
CA ILE A 84 -9.73 34.03 9.48
C ILE A 84 -9.49 35.32 8.68
N GLN A 85 -9.58 35.23 7.35
CA GLN A 85 -9.38 36.35 6.46
C GLN A 85 -10.48 37.41 6.59
N GLU A 86 -11.74 37.00 6.70
CA GLU A 86 -12.89 37.91 6.82
C GLU A 86 -12.94 38.64 8.16
N ASN A 87 -12.37 38.05 9.22
CA ASN A 87 -12.37 38.60 10.56
C ASN A 87 -11.09 39.34 10.95
N ASP A 88 -10.21 39.65 9.97
CA ASP A 88 -8.93 40.32 10.19
C ASP A 88 -8.09 39.65 11.30
N LEU A 89 -8.04 38.32 11.30
CA LEU A 89 -7.27 37.53 12.25
C LEU A 89 -5.91 37.12 11.67
N ASN A 90 -4.98 36.77 12.54
CA ASN A 90 -3.73 36.16 12.13
C ASN A 90 -3.93 34.69 11.71
N LYS A 91 -2.89 34.07 11.15
CA LYS A 91 -2.92 32.68 10.65
C LYS A 91 -3.28 31.60 11.69
N TYR A 92 -3.33 31.95 12.97
CA TYR A 92 -3.67 31.08 14.11
C TYR A 92 -5.03 31.44 14.73
N SER A 93 -5.85 32.26 14.08
CA SER A 93 -7.13 32.80 14.60
C SER A 93 -7.01 33.67 15.86
N ASP A 94 -5.84 34.27 16.08
CA ASP A 94 -5.62 35.30 17.11
C ASP A 94 -5.65 36.71 16.49
N PRO A 95 -5.84 37.79 17.28
CA PRO A 95 -5.68 39.16 16.79
C PRO A 95 -4.33 39.39 16.08
N LEU A 96 -4.31 40.25 15.06
CA LEU A 96 -3.11 40.50 14.23
C LEU A 96 -1.89 41.00 15.02
N ASP A 97 -2.11 41.72 16.10
CA ASP A 97 -1.09 42.28 16.99
C ASP A 97 -0.59 41.30 18.07
N THR A 98 -1.04 40.04 18.02
CA THR A 98 -0.63 39.00 18.98
C THR A 98 0.85 38.67 18.82
N MET A 99 1.61 38.83 19.91
CA MET A 99 3.00 38.41 20.02
C MET A 99 3.12 37.10 20.81
N TYR A 100 3.81 36.11 20.24
CA TYR A 100 4.09 34.84 20.92
C TYR A 100 5.51 34.84 21.50
N ALA A 101 5.63 34.67 22.81
CA ALA A 101 6.93 34.68 23.50
C ALA A 101 7.92 33.62 22.95
N GLY A 102 7.41 32.48 22.49
CA GLY A 102 8.17 31.40 21.84
C GLY A 102 8.13 31.41 20.31
N GLY A 103 7.68 32.50 19.68
CA GLY A 103 7.59 32.66 18.23
C GLY A 103 6.31 32.09 17.58
N THR A 104 5.78 30.96 18.06
CA THR A 104 4.49 30.41 17.61
C THR A 104 3.68 29.84 18.77
N PRO A 105 2.35 29.82 18.71
CA PRO A 105 1.52 29.17 19.73
C PRO A 105 1.47 27.64 19.60
N LEU A 106 2.13 27.07 18.58
CA LEU A 106 2.01 25.66 18.25
C LEU A 106 2.89 24.76 19.11
N PHE A 107 3.82 25.33 19.88
CA PHE A 107 4.74 24.60 20.74
C PHE A 107 4.44 24.90 22.20
N ASP A 108 4.18 23.84 22.96
CA ASP A 108 4.03 23.92 24.41
C ASP A 108 5.37 23.58 25.08
N GLU A 109 6.03 24.60 25.63
CA GLU A 109 7.34 24.46 26.30
C GLU A 109 7.26 23.63 27.59
N SER A 110 6.08 23.54 28.22
CA SER A 110 5.90 22.81 29.47
C SER A 110 5.85 21.29 29.24
N THR A 111 5.29 20.87 28.10
CA THR A 111 5.16 19.46 27.72
C THR A 111 6.18 19.03 26.66
N GLY A 112 6.77 19.98 25.93
CA GLY A 112 7.64 19.73 24.77
C GLY A 112 6.86 19.26 23.53
N GLU A 113 5.53 19.39 23.51
CA GLU A 113 4.68 18.93 22.41
C GLU A 113 4.46 20.04 21.37
N THR A 114 4.30 19.63 20.10
CA THR A 114 3.88 20.53 19.02
C THR A 114 2.54 20.06 18.45
N ILE A 115 1.59 20.98 18.30
CA ILE A 115 0.30 20.72 17.67
C ILE A 115 0.23 21.34 16.27
N SER A 116 -0.70 20.84 15.45
CA SER A 116 -0.91 21.44 14.13
C SER A 116 -1.65 22.78 14.21
N ARG A 117 -1.50 23.63 13.18
CA ARG A 117 -2.20 24.93 13.09
C ARG A 117 -3.72 24.79 13.24
N TYR A 118 -4.32 23.88 12.49
CA TYR A 118 -5.77 23.69 12.51
C TYR A 118 -6.24 23.01 13.81
N GLU A 119 -5.43 22.14 14.40
CA GLU A 119 -5.71 21.59 15.72
C GLU A 119 -5.73 22.69 16.80
N TYR A 120 -4.78 23.64 16.77
CA TYR A 120 -4.80 24.80 17.66
C TYR A 120 -6.07 25.63 17.49
N ILE A 121 -6.44 25.95 16.25
CA ILE A 121 -7.63 26.76 15.93
C ILE A 121 -8.90 26.07 16.42
N ILE A 122 -9.07 24.77 16.15
CA ILE A 122 -10.25 24.00 16.58
C ILE A 122 -10.32 23.87 18.10
N LYS A 123 -9.19 23.64 18.78
CA LYS A 123 -9.13 23.61 20.25
C LYS A 123 -9.55 24.95 20.85
N LYS A 124 -9.21 26.05 20.19
CA LYS A 124 -9.53 27.41 20.63
C LYS A 124 -10.98 27.82 20.32
N HIS A 125 -11.54 27.33 19.23
CA HIS A 125 -12.90 27.63 18.76
C HIS A 125 -13.75 26.36 18.71
N PRO A 126 -14.14 25.79 19.86
CA PRO A 126 -14.93 24.55 19.92
C PRO A 126 -16.34 24.72 19.33
N ASP A 127 -16.82 25.96 19.25
CA ASP A 127 -18.09 26.39 18.66
C ASP A 127 -18.08 26.44 17.12
N ARG A 128 -16.89 26.46 16.50
CA ARG A 128 -16.70 26.46 15.03
C ARG A 128 -17.44 27.61 14.33
N PRO A 129 -17.07 28.88 14.60
CA PRO A 129 -17.74 30.06 14.06
C PRO A 129 -17.68 30.17 12.52
N TRP A 130 -16.75 29.46 11.87
CA TRP A 130 -16.70 29.33 10.40
C TRP A 130 -17.84 28.52 9.79
N ASN A 131 -18.73 27.94 10.60
CA ASN A 131 -19.94 27.25 10.14
C ASN A 131 -21.19 28.14 10.18
N GLU A 132 -21.07 29.39 10.66
CA GLU A 132 -22.19 30.34 10.70
C GLU A 132 -22.25 31.10 9.36
N GLU A 133 -23.27 30.81 8.55
CA GLU A 133 -23.64 31.56 7.32
C GLU A 133 -24.50 32.79 7.61
#